data_AF-A0A1R1PDD7-F1
#
_entry.id   AF-A0A1R1PDD7-F1
#
_cell.length_a   1.000
_cell.length_b   1.000
_cell.length_c   1.000
_cell.angle_alpha   90.00
_cell.angle_beta   90.00
_cell.angle_gamma   90.00
#
_symmetry.space_group_name_H-M   'P 1'
#
loop_
_entity.id
_entity.type
_entity.pdbx_description
1 polymer ?
#
loop_
_entity_poly.entity_id
_entity_poly.type
_entity_poly.pdbx_seq_one_letter_code
_entity_poly.pdbx_strand_id
1 'polypeptide(L)'
;IIWEGDNYMLAQQTVRYLIKTANSIACGESVGVNDTSNALTRYYNKGNRLSAAQLYTWANRSPSEIVKSKQLLLDILAYRFAVMVQQLATKVYVEKRPFEDFLVTAQTVCTAHAEFIVCLYFGKHIEKLPANSPLRPALDAMYCISALSFLTRNTGELYALPKEASVTRELIEALNTEYLNSIKAARTIAVPLVDALKVPDETLNSSLGREDGKVYEDYMARALEEPLNRDGTGDAIRKSFFDNFEIKNRKSTSADSQLKILENEGSSPGETDSFMYQTVGQSMVRYIAECMELPLYQVEIKGKPINQELEYTETVNDEAESVYELLKNVLKEHPDIGGVSVGAILSTYQANRVQNM
;
A
#
# COMPACT_ATOMS: atom_id res chain seq x y z
N ILE A 1 4.18 15.05 -3.15
CA ILE A 1 4.83 15.85 -2.10
C ILE A 1 5.32 17.13 -2.79
N ILE A 2 5.10 18.30 -2.18
CA ILE A 2 5.23 19.62 -2.84
C ILE A 2 6.28 20.53 -2.20
N TRP A 3 6.94 20.07 -1.13
CA TRP A 3 7.97 20.86 -0.46
C TRP A 3 9.30 20.71 -1.23
N GLU A 4 9.97 21.82 -1.54
CA GLU A 4 11.19 21.92 -2.39
C GLU A 4 11.05 21.55 -3.88
N GLY A 5 9.82 21.30 -4.34
CA GLY A 5 9.52 21.05 -5.76
C GLY A 5 8.51 19.93 -5.90
N ASP A 6 7.70 20.01 -6.95
CA ASP A 6 6.76 18.93 -7.25
C ASP A 6 7.51 17.67 -7.70
N ASN A 7 7.21 16.53 -7.07
CA ASN A 7 7.85 15.25 -7.38
C ASN A 7 7.79 14.91 -8.88
N TYR A 8 6.69 15.24 -9.58
CA TYR A 8 6.60 14.94 -11.01
C TYR A 8 7.56 15.82 -11.81
N MET A 9 7.69 17.09 -11.45
CA MET A 9 8.64 18.01 -12.08
C MET A 9 10.10 17.58 -11.83
N LEU A 10 10.45 17.20 -10.59
CA LEU A 10 11.81 16.75 -10.24
C LEU A 10 12.21 15.48 -11.00
N ALA A 11 11.28 14.54 -11.13
CA ALA A 11 11.50 13.33 -11.92
C ALA A 11 11.74 13.66 -13.40
N GLN A 12 10.98 14.61 -13.98
CA GLN A 12 11.21 15.05 -15.36
C GLN A 12 12.59 15.66 -15.56
N GLN A 13 13.03 16.53 -14.64
CA GLN A 13 14.38 17.14 -14.71
C GLN A 13 15.47 16.07 -14.68
N THR A 14 15.34 15.11 -13.77
CA THR A 14 16.26 13.97 -13.65
C THR A 14 16.29 13.17 -14.95
N VAL A 15 15.13 12.81 -15.50
CA VAL A 15 15.06 12.02 -16.73
C VAL A 15 15.60 12.76 -17.93
N ARG A 16 15.35 14.07 -18.07
CA ARG A 16 15.95 14.89 -19.14
C ARG A 16 17.47 14.81 -19.11
N TYR A 17 18.08 14.88 -17.92
CA TYR A 17 19.52 14.66 -17.76
C TYR A 17 19.95 13.24 -18.16
N LEU A 18 19.22 12.21 -17.73
CA LEU A 18 19.51 10.81 -18.04
C LEU A 18 19.49 10.52 -19.55
N ILE A 19 18.43 10.91 -20.25
CA ILE A 19 18.30 10.66 -21.69
C ILE A 19 19.29 11.49 -22.50
N LYS A 20 19.62 12.72 -22.06
CA LYS A 20 20.68 13.53 -22.67
C LYS A 20 22.04 12.83 -22.54
N THR A 21 22.35 12.34 -21.35
CA THR A 21 23.59 11.60 -21.08
C THR A 21 23.68 10.34 -21.94
N ALA A 22 22.60 9.55 -22.01
CA ALA A 22 22.54 8.37 -22.86
C ALA A 22 22.72 8.70 -24.35
N ASN A 23 22.11 9.80 -24.83
CA ASN A 23 22.30 10.26 -26.21
C ASN A 23 23.75 10.69 -26.47
N SER A 24 24.37 11.45 -25.57
CA SER A 24 25.78 11.82 -25.69
C SER A 24 26.71 10.59 -25.74
N ILE A 25 26.46 9.57 -24.90
CA ILE A 25 27.18 8.28 -24.96
C ILE A 25 26.99 7.62 -26.34
N ALA A 26 25.75 7.61 -26.86
CA ALA A 26 25.43 7.05 -28.17
C ALA A 26 26.16 7.78 -29.31
N CYS A 27 26.23 9.11 -29.26
CA CYS A 27 26.99 9.94 -30.19
C CYS A 27 28.51 9.81 -30.01
N GLY A 28 29.00 9.28 -28.88
CA GLY A 28 30.44 9.17 -28.59
C GLY A 28 31.05 10.45 -28.05
N GLU A 29 30.21 11.33 -27.52
CA GLU A 29 30.62 12.54 -26.83
C GLU A 29 31.14 12.20 -25.43
N SER A 30 31.96 13.09 -24.88
CA SER A 30 32.39 12.99 -23.49
C SER A 30 31.22 13.29 -22.55
N VAL A 31 31.04 12.44 -21.53
CA VAL A 31 30.05 12.64 -20.46
C VAL A 31 30.76 12.77 -19.12
N GLY A 32 30.20 13.57 -18.22
CA GLY A 32 30.72 13.70 -16.86
C GLY A 32 30.77 12.34 -16.15
N VAL A 33 31.88 12.02 -15.49
CA VAL A 33 32.09 10.72 -14.85
C VAL A 33 31.43 10.71 -13.47
N ASN A 34 30.43 9.85 -13.30
CA ASN A 34 29.77 9.57 -12.04
C ASN A 34 29.15 8.16 -12.08
N ASP A 35 28.61 7.69 -10.97
CA ASP A 35 28.04 6.33 -10.88
C ASP A 35 26.92 6.08 -11.91
N THR A 36 26.12 7.11 -12.23
CA THR A 36 25.02 7.01 -13.20
C THR A 36 25.57 6.90 -14.61
N SER A 37 26.47 7.80 -15.02
CA SER A 37 27.07 7.76 -16.36
C SER A 37 27.95 6.54 -16.56
N ASN A 38 28.60 6.04 -15.50
CA ASN A 38 29.34 4.77 -15.53
C ASN A 38 28.41 3.57 -15.80
N ALA A 39 27.26 3.49 -15.11
CA ALA A 39 26.27 2.44 -15.36
C ALA A 39 25.71 2.52 -16.79
N LEU A 40 25.32 3.72 -17.24
CA LEU A 40 24.82 3.93 -18.62
C LEU A 40 25.89 3.58 -19.67
N THR A 41 27.14 3.97 -19.45
CA THR A 41 28.26 3.67 -20.36
C THR A 41 28.53 2.18 -20.44
N ARG A 42 28.55 1.49 -19.28
CA ARG A 42 28.74 0.04 -19.20
C ARG A 42 27.69 -0.70 -20.03
N TYR A 43 26.41 -0.41 -19.80
CA TYR A 43 25.31 -1.17 -20.42
C TYR A 43 24.93 -0.68 -21.83
N TYR A 44 25.33 0.53 -22.23
CA TYR A 44 25.28 0.91 -23.64
C TYR A 44 26.32 0.17 -24.47
N ASN A 45 27.47 -0.18 -23.87
CA ASN A 45 28.51 -1.01 -24.47
C ASN A 45 28.91 -0.59 -25.89
N LYS A 46 29.13 0.73 -26.10
CA LYS A 46 29.44 1.26 -27.43
C LYS A 46 30.64 0.54 -28.04
N GLY A 47 30.44 -0.02 -29.24
CA GLY A 47 31.48 -0.76 -29.96
C GLY A 47 31.72 -2.16 -29.41
N ASN A 48 30.78 -2.74 -28.65
CA ASN A 48 30.83 -4.12 -28.15
C ASN A 48 32.12 -4.46 -27.40
N ARG A 49 32.57 -3.53 -26.54
CA ARG A 49 33.82 -3.68 -25.77
C ARG A 49 33.74 -4.75 -24.69
N LEU A 50 32.54 -4.97 -24.14
CA LEU A 50 32.23 -6.00 -23.17
C LEU A 50 31.53 -7.17 -23.86
N SER A 51 31.93 -8.39 -23.50
CA SER A 51 31.22 -9.60 -23.90
C SER A 51 29.87 -9.74 -23.16
N ALA A 52 28.98 -10.60 -23.66
CA ALA A 52 27.70 -10.87 -23.01
C ALA A 52 27.88 -11.34 -21.55
N ALA A 53 28.91 -12.15 -21.26
CA ALA A 53 29.19 -12.61 -19.89
C ALA A 53 29.69 -11.48 -18.96
N GLN A 54 30.30 -10.43 -19.50
CA GLN A 54 30.74 -9.25 -18.73
C GLN A 54 29.61 -8.25 -18.50
N LEU A 55 28.65 -8.16 -19.44
CA LEU A 55 27.45 -7.35 -19.30
C LEU A 55 26.45 -7.99 -18.33
N TYR A 56 26.13 -9.27 -18.56
CA TYR A 56 25.12 -10.01 -17.82
C TYR A 56 25.82 -10.94 -16.82
N THR A 57 26.35 -10.33 -15.75
CA THR A 57 27.11 -11.03 -14.71
C THR A 57 26.33 -12.15 -14.02
N TRP A 58 25.00 -12.11 -14.12
CA TRP A 58 24.07 -13.10 -13.58
C TRP A 58 23.66 -14.20 -14.59
N ALA A 59 23.91 -14.05 -15.89
CA ALA A 59 23.32 -14.94 -16.91
C ALA A 59 23.73 -16.41 -16.79
N ASN A 60 24.93 -16.69 -16.27
CA ASN A 60 25.46 -18.05 -16.08
C ASN A 60 25.40 -18.49 -14.61
N ARG A 61 24.54 -17.88 -13.79
CA ARG A 61 24.38 -18.19 -12.38
C ARG A 61 23.03 -18.85 -12.14
N SER A 62 22.97 -19.72 -11.15
CA SER A 62 21.70 -20.29 -10.72
C SER A 62 20.83 -19.23 -10.03
N PRO A 63 19.49 -19.30 -10.11
CA PRO A 63 18.62 -18.37 -9.40
C PRO A 63 18.95 -18.25 -7.90
N SER A 64 19.27 -19.36 -7.24
CA SER A 64 19.62 -19.38 -5.81
C SER A 64 20.92 -18.62 -5.48
N GLU A 65 21.89 -18.56 -6.39
CA GLU A 65 23.09 -17.74 -6.25
C GLU A 65 22.79 -16.26 -6.48
N ILE A 66 21.95 -15.95 -7.47
CA ILE A 66 21.60 -14.57 -7.84
C ILE A 66 20.88 -13.88 -6.69
N VAL A 67 19.84 -14.50 -6.14
CA VAL A 67 18.99 -13.88 -5.11
C VAL A 67 19.72 -13.58 -3.81
N LYS A 68 20.86 -14.25 -3.55
CA LYS A 68 21.69 -14.06 -2.35
C LYS A 68 22.86 -13.10 -2.55
N SER A 69 23.14 -12.69 -3.79
CA SER A 69 24.32 -11.89 -4.12
C SER A 69 23.97 -10.41 -4.28
N LYS A 70 24.47 -9.58 -3.36
CA LYS A 70 24.28 -8.12 -3.39
C LYS A 70 24.72 -7.49 -4.70
N GLN A 71 25.85 -7.94 -5.25
CA GLN A 71 26.41 -7.44 -6.49
C GLN A 71 25.54 -7.82 -7.70
N LEU A 72 25.03 -9.05 -7.75
CA LEU A 72 24.20 -9.50 -8.88
C LEU A 72 22.84 -8.80 -8.86
N LEU A 73 22.22 -8.63 -7.68
CA LEU A 73 20.99 -7.84 -7.54
C LEU A 73 21.20 -6.38 -8.00
N LEU A 74 22.34 -5.77 -7.63
CA LEU A 74 22.69 -4.42 -8.06
C LEU A 74 22.90 -4.32 -9.56
N ASP A 75 23.60 -5.28 -10.16
CA ASP A 75 23.86 -5.34 -11.60
C ASP A 75 22.53 -5.47 -12.39
N ILE A 76 21.55 -6.25 -11.89
CA ILE A 76 20.21 -6.36 -12.52
C ILE A 76 19.46 -5.03 -12.41
N LEU A 77 19.45 -4.38 -11.24
CA LEU A 77 18.83 -3.05 -11.05
C LEU A 77 19.44 -2.01 -12.00
N ALA A 78 20.78 -1.99 -12.10
CA ALA A 78 21.51 -1.08 -12.95
C ALA A 78 21.19 -1.30 -14.43
N TYR A 79 21.12 -2.56 -14.86
CA TYR A 79 20.76 -2.90 -16.23
C TYR A 79 19.32 -2.53 -16.57
N ARG A 80 18.35 -2.84 -15.69
CA ARG A 80 16.95 -2.45 -15.86
C ARG A 80 16.82 -0.94 -16.08
N PHE A 81 17.39 -0.15 -15.19
CA PHE A 81 17.41 1.31 -15.32
C PHE A 81 18.05 1.76 -16.65
N ALA A 82 19.22 1.21 -17.00
CA ALA A 82 19.94 1.60 -18.20
C ALA A 82 19.15 1.33 -19.49
N VAL A 83 18.50 0.16 -19.59
CA VAL A 83 17.64 -0.20 -20.73
C VAL A 83 16.46 0.76 -20.84
N MET A 84 15.78 1.07 -19.73
CA MET A 84 14.65 2.00 -19.73
C MET A 84 15.07 3.41 -20.21
N VAL A 85 16.22 3.91 -19.75
CA VAL A 85 16.78 5.20 -20.23
C VAL A 85 17.09 5.14 -21.72
N GLN A 86 17.74 4.07 -22.20
CA GLN A 86 18.09 3.93 -23.62
C GLN A 86 16.85 3.88 -24.51
N GLN A 87 15.82 3.13 -24.11
CA GLN A 87 14.55 3.05 -24.84
C GLN A 87 13.88 4.43 -24.94
N LEU A 88 13.82 5.18 -23.84
CA LEU A 88 13.26 6.53 -23.85
C LEU A 88 14.12 7.51 -24.65
N ALA A 89 15.44 7.43 -24.54
CA ALA A 89 16.37 8.26 -25.31
C ALA A 89 16.22 8.03 -26.82
N THR A 90 16.06 6.77 -27.25
CA THR A 90 15.77 6.44 -28.67
C THR A 90 14.49 7.10 -29.16
N LYS A 91 13.40 7.01 -28.39
CA LYS A 91 12.12 7.65 -28.77
C LYS A 91 12.23 9.17 -28.90
N VAL A 92 12.97 9.82 -28.02
CA VAL A 92 13.11 11.29 -28.02
C VAL A 92 14.12 11.77 -29.08
N TYR A 93 15.32 11.19 -29.13
CA TYR A 93 16.41 11.70 -29.96
C TYR A 93 16.50 11.07 -31.35
N VAL A 94 16.11 9.80 -31.51
CA VAL A 94 16.17 9.07 -32.78
C VAL A 94 14.84 9.17 -33.52
N GLU A 95 13.73 8.81 -32.86
CA GLU A 95 12.38 8.88 -33.44
C GLU A 95 11.80 10.31 -33.46
N LYS A 96 12.50 11.28 -32.86
CA LYS A 96 12.12 12.71 -32.82
C LYS A 96 10.75 12.98 -32.20
N ARG A 97 10.32 12.13 -31.26
CA ARG A 97 9.07 12.35 -30.54
C ARG A 97 9.26 13.38 -29.40
N PRO A 98 8.28 14.27 -29.16
CA PRO A 98 8.34 15.21 -28.04
C PRO A 98 8.52 14.47 -26.71
N PHE A 99 9.30 15.05 -25.78
CA PHE A 99 9.49 14.45 -24.46
C PHE A 99 8.18 14.42 -23.67
N GLU A 100 7.32 15.40 -23.93
CA GLU A 100 6.02 15.61 -23.31
C GLU A 100 5.04 14.44 -23.56
N ASP A 101 5.27 13.64 -24.61
CA ASP A 101 4.53 12.39 -24.85
C ASP A 101 4.83 11.30 -23.80
N PHE A 102 5.92 11.45 -23.05
CA PHE A 102 6.47 10.39 -22.19
C PHE A 102 6.54 10.78 -20.72
N LEU A 103 5.78 11.77 -20.26
CA LEU A 103 5.83 12.24 -18.87
C LEU A 103 5.53 11.13 -17.84
N VAL A 104 4.62 10.20 -18.16
CA VAL A 104 4.33 9.04 -17.32
C VAL A 104 5.51 8.07 -17.30
N THR A 105 6.09 7.77 -18.46
CA THR A 105 7.28 6.92 -18.57
C THR A 105 8.50 7.54 -17.87
N ALA A 106 8.60 8.88 -17.85
CA ALA A 106 9.65 9.56 -17.11
C ALA A 106 9.57 9.24 -15.60
N GLN A 107 8.37 9.13 -15.02
CA GLN A 107 8.25 8.74 -13.60
C GLN A 107 8.83 7.35 -13.33
N THR A 108 8.50 6.37 -14.19
CA THR A 108 9.00 4.99 -14.01
C THR A 108 10.50 4.90 -14.24
N VAL A 109 11.04 5.61 -15.25
CA VAL A 109 12.50 5.70 -15.49
C VAL A 109 13.22 6.36 -14.30
N CYS A 110 12.69 7.45 -13.77
CA CYS A 110 13.27 8.14 -12.62
C CYS A 110 13.25 7.24 -11.37
N THR A 111 12.16 6.50 -11.16
CA THR A 111 12.04 5.57 -10.04
C THR A 111 13.07 4.44 -10.17
N ALA A 112 13.19 3.82 -11.35
CA ALA A 112 14.18 2.76 -11.58
C ALA A 112 15.62 3.25 -11.35
N HIS A 113 15.93 4.49 -11.76
CA HIS A 113 17.21 5.14 -11.47
C HIS A 113 17.44 5.32 -9.97
N ALA A 114 16.45 5.88 -9.25
CA ALA A 114 16.54 6.11 -7.82
C ALA A 114 16.77 4.81 -7.05
N GLU A 115 16.09 3.71 -7.42
CA GLU A 115 16.28 2.40 -6.80
C GLU A 115 17.69 1.85 -6.97
N PHE A 116 18.24 1.96 -8.18
CA PHE A 116 19.64 1.62 -8.42
C PHE A 116 20.58 2.46 -7.54
N ILE A 117 20.37 3.77 -7.47
CA ILE A 117 21.20 4.68 -6.66
C ILE A 117 21.10 4.36 -5.17
N VAL A 118 19.89 4.12 -4.64
CA VAL A 118 19.67 3.74 -3.25
C VAL A 118 20.44 2.46 -2.93
N CYS A 119 20.29 1.40 -3.73
CA CYS A 119 21.03 0.15 -3.51
C CYS A 119 22.55 0.34 -3.66
N LEU A 120 23.01 1.07 -4.67
CA LEU A 120 24.44 1.33 -4.89
C LEU A 120 25.08 1.98 -3.65
N TYR A 121 24.48 3.07 -3.17
CA TYR A 121 25.01 3.79 -2.02
C TYR A 121 24.83 3.00 -0.72
N PHE A 122 23.74 2.25 -0.56
CA PHE A 122 23.58 1.36 0.59
C PHE A 122 24.72 0.32 0.63
N GLY A 123 25.01 -0.35 -0.48
CA GLY A 123 26.12 -1.30 -0.60
C GLY A 123 27.47 -0.65 -0.28
N LYS A 124 27.79 0.50 -0.90
CA LYS A 124 29.01 1.26 -0.63
C LYS A 124 29.17 1.64 0.85
N HIS A 125 28.08 1.94 1.56
CA HIS A 125 28.15 2.30 2.98
C HIS A 125 28.35 1.09 3.87
N ILE A 126 27.76 -0.08 3.53
CA ILE A 126 28.05 -1.34 4.23
C ILE A 126 29.54 -1.71 4.08
N GLU A 127 30.13 -1.47 2.91
CA GLU A 127 31.55 -1.75 2.65
C GLU A 127 32.52 -0.93 3.50
N LYS A 128 32.10 0.25 3.98
CA LYS A 128 32.90 1.08 4.91
C LYS A 128 33.05 0.45 6.30
N LEU A 129 32.21 -0.51 6.67
CA LEU A 129 32.26 -1.17 7.97
C LEU A 129 33.43 -2.17 8.04
N PRO A 130 34.03 -2.42 9.22
CA PRO A 130 34.98 -3.52 9.39
C PRO A 130 34.36 -4.86 8.99
N ALA A 131 35.14 -5.77 8.41
CA ALA A 131 34.66 -7.06 7.92
C ALA A 131 33.97 -7.92 9.01
N ASN A 132 34.41 -7.77 10.27
CA ASN A 132 33.88 -8.44 11.46
C ASN A 132 32.83 -7.61 12.23
N SER A 133 32.30 -6.54 11.63
CA SER A 133 31.30 -5.70 12.30
C SER A 133 30.03 -6.50 12.63
N PRO A 134 29.52 -6.45 13.88
CA PRO A 134 28.31 -7.16 14.28
C PRO A 134 27.04 -6.58 13.60
N LEU A 135 27.14 -5.39 12.99
CA LEU A 135 26.05 -4.74 12.28
C LEU A 135 25.84 -5.29 10.86
N ARG A 136 26.87 -5.92 10.28
CA ARG A 136 26.84 -6.38 8.89
C ARG A 136 25.68 -7.32 8.59
N PRO A 137 25.41 -8.37 9.39
CA PRO A 137 24.30 -9.28 9.09
C PRO A 137 22.94 -8.58 9.00
N ALA A 138 22.65 -7.64 9.90
CA ALA A 138 21.40 -6.89 9.89
C ALA A 138 21.30 -5.95 8.69
N LEU A 139 22.38 -5.22 8.38
CA LEU A 139 22.42 -4.31 7.23
C LEU A 139 22.41 -5.05 5.89
N ASP A 140 23.05 -6.22 5.81
CA ASP A 140 23.01 -7.08 4.63
C ASP A 140 21.60 -7.63 4.40
N ALA A 141 20.89 -8.03 5.47
CA ALA A 141 19.48 -8.42 5.38
C ALA A 141 18.61 -7.27 4.85
N MET A 142 18.77 -6.05 5.40
CA MET A 142 18.02 -4.87 4.93
C MET A 142 18.36 -4.47 3.50
N TYR A 143 19.63 -4.61 3.08
CA TYR A 143 20.03 -4.43 1.69
C TYR A 143 19.32 -5.41 0.78
N CYS A 144 19.35 -6.71 1.12
CA CYS A 144 18.73 -7.76 0.31
C CYS A 144 17.22 -7.53 0.20
N ILE A 145 16.54 -7.23 1.30
CA ILE A 145 15.10 -6.89 1.30
C ILE A 145 14.83 -5.69 0.40
N SER A 146 15.63 -4.64 0.48
CA SER A 146 15.44 -3.43 -0.34
C SER A 146 15.59 -3.74 -1.83
N ALA A 147 16.71 -4.37 -2.23
CA ALA A 147 16.99 -4.72 -3.61
C ALA A 147 15.94 -5.68 -4.20
N LEU A 148 15.54 -6.69 -3.43
CA LEU A 148 14.49 -7.64 -3.80
C LEU A 148 13.13 -6.95 -3.92
N SER A 149 12.77 -6.02 -3.02
CA SER A 149 11.53 -5.25 -3.14
C SER A 149 11.49 -4.42 -4.42
N PHE A 150 12.62 -3.81 -4.81
CA PHE A 150 12.70 -2.98 -6.01
C PHE A 150 12.58 -3.82 -7.28
N LEU A 151 13.20 -5.00 -7.30
CA LEU A 151 13.11 -5.94 -8.43
C LEU A 151 11.73 -6.59 -8.54
N THR A 152 11.08 -6.88 -7.42
CA THR A 152 9.78 -7.58 -7.40
C THR A 152 8.59 -6.64 -7.54
N ARG A 153 8.74 -5.32 -7.32
CA ARG A 153 7.63 -4.35 -7.41
C ARG A 153 6.97 -4.30 -8.79
N ASN A 154 7.75 -4.39 -9.87
CA ASN A 154 7.24 -4.46 -11.24
C ASN A 154 8.05 -5.46 -12.07
N THR A 155 7.71 -6.74 -11.93
CA THR A 155 8.38 -7.83 -12.65
C THR A 155 8.18 -7.77 -14.17
N GLY A 156 7.16 -7.05 -14.66
CA GLY A 156 6.93 -6.83 -16.09
C GLY A 156 8.11 -6.12 -16.77
N GLU A 157 8.77 -5.19 -16.08
CA GLU A 157 9.97 -4.51 -16.58
C GLU A 157 11.16 -5.46 -16.71
N LEU A 158 11.25 -6.45 -15.82
CA LEU A 158 12.28 -7.49 -15.86
C LEU A 158 12.02 -8.48 -17.00
N TYR A 159 10.77 -8.88 -17.21
CA TYR A 159 10.37 -9.72 -18.34
C TYR A 159 10.57 -9.05 -19.69
N ALA A 160 10.48 -7.72 -19.76
CA ALA A 160 10.69 -6.95 -20.98
C ALA A 160 12.19 -6.82 -21.36
N LEU A 161 13.11 -7.29 -20.52
CA LEU A 161 14.54 -7.27 -20.82
C LEU A 161 14.88 -8.22 -21.98
N PRO A 162 15.95 -7.93 -22.75
CA PRO A 162 16.39 -8.79 -23.84
C PRO A 162 16.68 -10.22 -23.37
N LYS A 163 16.44 -11.21 -24.24
CA LYS A 163 16.63 -12.64 -23.92
C LYS A 163 18.07 -12.95 -23.50
N GLU A 164 19.03 -12.21 -24.05
CA GLU A 164 20.46 -12.32 -23.76
C GLU A 164 20.77 -11.96 -22.30
N ALA A 165 19.94 -11.13 -21.66
CA ALA A 165 20.07 -10.82 -20.24
C ALA A 165 19.66 -11.99 -19.34
N SER A 166 19.05 -13.06 -19.88
CA SER A 166 18.74 -14.30 -19.15
C SER A 166 17.94 -14.10 -17.85
N VAL A 167 17.07 -13.08 -17.82
CA VAL A 167 16.12 -12.90 -16.72
C VAL A 167 14.88 -13.75 -17.02
N THR A 168 14.90 -14.98 -16.54
CA THR A 168 13.84 -15.97 -16.82
C THR A 168 12.69 -15.91 -15.82
N ARG A 169 11.59 -16.60 -16.12
CA ARG A 169 10.47 -16.76 -15.19
C ARG A 169 10.91 -17.41 -13.88
N GLU A 170 11.77 -18.41 -13.97
CA GLU A 170 12.29 -19.15 -12.82
C GLU A 170 13.12 -18.22 -11.91
N LEU A 171 13.90 -17.30 -12.49
CA LEU A 171 14.61 -16.28 -11.71
C LEU A 171 13.65 -15.32 -11.02
N ILE A 172 12.60 -14.87 -11.70
CA ILE A 172 11.60 -13.95 -11.12
C ILE A 172 10.82 -14.62 -9.98
N GLU A 173 10.45 -15.89 -10.12
CA GLU A 173 9.85 -16.67 -9.06
C GLU A 173 10.82 -16.81 -7.86
N ALA A 174 12.09 -17.11 -8.11
CA ALA A 174 13.11 -17.17 -7.07
C ALA A 174 13.30 -15.83 -6.33
N LEU A 175 13.32 -14.70 -7.04
CA LEU A 175 13.40 -13.36 -6.44
C LEU A 175 12.21 -13.10 -5.49
N ASN A 176 10.99 -13.44 -5.91
CA ASN A 176 9.80 -13.31 -5.07
C ASN A 176 9.87 -14.21 -3.84
N THR A 177 10.26 -15.48 -4.01
CA THR A 177 10.41 -16.41 -2.88
C THR A 177 11.45 -15.92 -1.89
N GLU A 178 12.62 -15.49 -2.36
CA GLU A 178 13.67 -14.99 -1.47
C GLU A 178 13.27 -13.69 -0.78
N TYR A 179 12.49 -12.82 -1.44
CA TYR A 179 11.96 -11.60 -0.82
C TYR A 179 11.10 -11.92 0.40
N LEU A 180 10.15 -12.85 0.26
CA LEU A 180 9.28 -13.28 1.36
C LEU A 180 10.07 -13.98 2.48
N ASN A 181 11.03 -14.83 2.12
CA ASN A 181 11.91 -15.49 3.09
C ASN A 181 12.75 -14.47 3.87
N SER A 182 13.29 -13.46 3.18
CA SER A 182 14.10 -12.40 3.78
C SER A 182 13.28 -11.54 4.74
N ILE A 183 12.05 -11.17 4.38
CA ILE A 183 11.13 -10.46 5.28
C ILE A 183 10.85 -11.30 6.53
N LYS A 184 10.56 -12.59 6.36
CA LYS A 184 10.29 -13.50 7.48
C LYS A 184 11.50 -13.61 8.41
N ALA A 185 12.70 -13.72 7.85
CA ALA A 185 13.95 -13.76 8.61
C ALA A 185 14.23 -12.44 9.35
N ALA A 186 13.93 -11.29 8.74
CA ALA A 186 14.15 -9.98 9.35
C ALA A 186 13.19 -9.66 10.51
N ARG A 187 12.11 -10.43 10.71
CA ARG A 187 11.18 -10.22 11.83
C ARG A 187 11.89 -10.21 13.19
N THR A 188 12.94 -11.00 13.36
CA THR A 188 13.69 -11.10 14.64
C THR A 188 14.52 -9.86 14.95
N ILE A 189 14.86 -9.07 13.94
CA ILE A 189 15.67 -7.84 14.09
C ILE A 189 14.86 -6.56 13.91
N ALA A 190 13.55 -6.66 13.64
CA ALA A 190 12.70 -5.51 13.33
C ALA A 190 12.64 -4.48 14.47
N VAL A 191 12.41 -4.93 15.71
CA VAL A 191 12.36 -4.06 16.90
C VAL A 191 13.73 -3.42 17.17
N PRO A 192 14.84 -4.19 17.30
CA PRO A 192 16.17 -3.58 17.48
C PRO A 192 16.59 -2.58 16.39
N LEU A 193 16.14 -2.78 15.15
CA LEU A 193 16.43 -1.86 14.05
C LEU A 193 15.74 -0.50 14.21
N VAL A 194 14.48 -0.47 14.66
CA VAL A 194 13.78 0.79 14.91
C VAL A 194 14.24 1.45 16.21
N ASP A 195 14.56 0.67 17.23
CA ASP A 195 15.13 1.17 18.50
C ASP A 195 16.48 1.88 18.24
N ALA A 196 17.25 1.42 17.26
CA ALA A 196 18.52 2.03 16.88
C ALA A 196 18.37 3.47 16.34
N LEU A 197 17.18 3.88 15.90
CA LEU A 197 16.88 5.27 15.51
C LEU A 197 16.86 6.21 16.71
N LYS A 198 16.66 5.67 17.93
CA LYS A 198 16.61 6.41 19.20
C LYS A 198 15.68 7.63 19.15
N VAL A 199 14.49 7.45 18.59
CA VAL A 199 13.46 8.49 18.58
C VAL A 199 12.79 8.52 19.96
N PRO A 200 12.85 9.62 20.73
CA PRO A 200 12.20 9.69 22.03
C PRO A 200 10.67 9.62 21.93
N ASP A 201 10.02 9.05 22.93
CA ASP A 201 8.56 8.92 23.01
C ASP A 201 7.83 10.27 22.88
N GLU A 202 8.41 11.35 23.41
CA GLU A 202 7.85 12.70 23.29
C GLU A 202 7.86 13.21 21.85
N THR A 203 8.89 12.84 21.09
CA THR A 203 9.03 13.21 19.68
C THR A 203 8.13 12.33 18.81
N LEU A 204 8.07 11.03 19.10
CA LEU A 204 7.23 10.09 18.38
C LEU A 204 5.75 10.36 18.63
N ASN A 205 5.41 10.81 19.83
CA ASN A 205 4.08 11.17 20.30
C ASN A 205 2.99 10.15 19.90
N SER A 206 3.30 8.86 20.07
CA SER A 206 2.45 7.77 19.63
C SER A 206 2.31 6.72 20.72
N SER A 207 1.09 6.47 21.19
CA SER A 207 0.80 5.37 22.11
C SER A 207 1.20 4.01 21.53
N LEU A 208 1.04 3.83 20.21
CA LEU A 208 1.35 2.57 19.52
C LEU A 208 2.86 2.32 19.38
N GLY A 209 3.66 3.38 19.39
CA GLY A 209 5.10 3.33 19.15
C GLY A 209 5.96 3.48 20.39
N ARG A 210 5.36 3.48 21.59
CA ARG A 210 6.07 3.67 22.86
C ARG A 210 7.17 2.65 23.05
N GLU A 211 8.32 3.10 23.54
CA GLU A 211 9.47 2.25 23.84
C GLU A 211 9.13 1.15 24.88
N ASP A 212 8.31 1.48 25.87
CA ASP A 212 7.94 0.56 26.95
C ASP A 212 6.86 -0.47 26.59
N GLY A 213 6.26 -0.36 25.40
CA GLY A 213 5.18 -1.24 24.93
C GLY A 213 3.86 -1.13 25.69
N LYS A 214 3.69 -0.14 26.59
CA LYS A 214 2.45 0.08 27.37
C LYS A 214 1.40 0.85 26.57
N VAL A 215 1.01 0.24 25.47
CA VAL A 215 0.14 0.86 24.47
C VAL A 215 -1.24 1.18 25.05
N TYR A 216 -1.88 0.21 25.70
CA TYR A 216 -3.29 0.33 26.09
C TYR A 216 -3.50 1.33 27.23
N GLU A 217 -2.59 1.36 28.19
CA GLU A 217 -2.63 2.25 29.34
C GLU A 217 -2.46 3.71 28.90
N ASP A 218 -1.49 3.98 28.02
CA ASP A 218 -1.26 5.31 27.47
C ASP A 218 -2.44 5.74 26.56
N TYR A 219 -2.99 4.82 25.77
CA TYR A 219 -4.16 5.11 24.93
C TYR A 219 -5.37 5.53 25.76
N MET A 220 -5.65 4.80 26.85
CA MET A 220 -6.74 5.14 27.77
C MET A 220 -6.48 6.48 28.48
N ALA A 221 -5.25 6.70 28.96
CA ALA A 221 -4.88 7.96 29.60
C ALA A 221 -5.09 9.16 28.65
N ARG A 222 -4.62 9.07 27.40
CA ARG A 222 -4.82 10.11 26.39
C ARG A 222 -6.29 10.33 26.05
N ALA A 223 -7.08 9.26 25.97
CA ALA A 223 -8.51 9.37 25.72
C ALA A 223 -9.24 10.10 26.85
N LEU A 224 -8.90 9.81 28.11
CA LEU A 224 -9.45 10.49 29.29
C LEU A 224 -9.00 11.97 29.35
N GLU A 225 -7.79 12.26 28.88
CA GLU A 225 -7.28 13.62 28.74
C GLU A 225 -7.81 14.36 27.51
N GLU A 226 -8.67 13.77 26.67
CA GLU A 226 -9.26 14.50 25.54
C GLU A 226 -10.30 15.52 26.07
N PRO A 227 -10.30 16.79 25.58
CA PRO A 227 -11.21 17.84 26.06
C PRO A 227 -12.71 17.48 26.18
N LEU A 228 -13.21 16.60 25.31
CA LEU A 228 -14.57 16.04 25.31
C LEU A 228 -14.84 15.10 26.49
N ASN A 229 -13.81 14.44 27.01
CA ASN A 229 -13.90 13.46 28.08
C ASN A 229 -13.53 14.05 29.45
N ARG A 230 -12.92 15.23 29.48
CA ARG A 230 -12.61 15.96 30.72
C ARG A 230 -13.86 16.55 31.36
N ASP A 231 -13.91 16.49 32.68
CA ASP A 231 -14.96 17.12 33.49
C ASP A 231 -15.02 18.64 33.23
N GLY A 232 -16.23 19.16 33.07
CA GLY A 232 -16.50 20.56 32.76
C GLY A 232 -16.37 20.91 31.27
N THR A 233 -15.21 20.68 30.64
CA THR A 233 -15.03 21.00 29.22
C THR A 233 -15.84 20.08 28.32
N GLY A 234 -15.96 18.80 28.67
CA GLY A 234 -16.72 17.82 27.89
C GLY A 234 -18.19 18.19 27.76
N ASP A 235 -18.84 18.57 28.86
CA ASP A 235 -20.24 18.97 28.87
C ASP A 235 -20.48 20.27 28.10
N ALA A 236 -19.57 21.23 28.23
CA ALA A 236 -19.64 22.49 27.49
C ALA A 236 -19.48 22.26 25.97
N ILE A 237 -18.54 21.39 25.56
CA ILE A 237 -18.32 21.04 24.15
C ILE A 237 -19.52 20.29 23.59
N ARG A 238 -20.01 19.26 24.28
CA ARG A 238 -21.22 18.50 23.88
C ARG A 238 -22.42 19.43 23.71
N LYS A 239 -22.68 20.28 24.70
CA LYS A 239 -23.77 21.26 24.65
C LYS A 239 -23.63 22.22 23.48
N SER A 240 -22.44 22.82 23.30
CA SER A 240 -22.19 23.72 22.17
C SER A 240 -22.36 23.03 20.82
N PHE A 241 -21.96 21.76 20.70
CA PHE A 241 -22.19 20.96 19.50
C PHE A 241 -23.69 20.78 19.24
N PHE A 242 -24.46 20.33 20.24
CA PHE A 242 -25.92 20.15 20.11
C PHE A 242 -26.65 21.45 19.80
N ASP A 243 -26.36 22.55 20.49
CA ASP A 243 -26.97 23.85 20.25
C ASP A 243 -26.69 24.33 18.80
N ASN A 244 -25.45 24.18 18.32
CA ASN A 244 -25.10 24.53 16.94
C ASN A 244 -25.74 23.59 15.90
N PHE A 245 -25.94 22.32 16.23
CA PHE A 245 -26.60 21.35 15.38
C PHE A 245 -28.11 21.62 15.26
N GLU A 246 -28.78 21.90 16.39
CA GLU A 246 -30.18 22.34 16.40
C GLU A 246 -30.38 23.66 15.65
N ILE A 247 -29.48 24.63 15.81
CA ILE A 247 -29.55 25.92 15.12
C ILE A 247 -29.37 25.74 13.60
N LYS A 248 -28.49 24.84 13.14
CA LYS A 248 -28.34 24.52 11.72
C LYS A 248 -29.58 23.81 11.16
N ASN A 249 -30.14 22.85 11.90
CA ASN A 249 -31.36 22.16 11.49
C ASN A 249 -32.59 23.09 11.50
N ARG A 250 -32.71 24.02 12.44
CA ARG A 250 -33.78 25.05 12.45
C ARG A 250 -33.64 26.08 11.32
N LYS A 251 -32.41 26.35 10.85
CA LYS A 251 -32.17 27.20 9.68
C LYS A 251 -32.37 26.49 8.34
N SER A 252 -32.29 25.15 8.29
CA SER A 252 -32.64 24.36 7.09
C SER A 252 -34.13 23.98 7.03
N THR A 253 -34.86 23.98 8.15
CA THR A 253 -36.31 23.70 8.22
C THR A 253 -37.20 24.95 8.16
N SER A 254 -36.82 25.96 7.37
CA SER A 254 -37.79 26.99 6.92
C SER A 254 -38.57 26.59 5.66
N ALA A 255 -38.60 25.30 5.32
CA ALA A 255 -39.54 24.74 4.36
C ALA A 255 -39.96 23.32 4.79
N ASP A 256 -41.25 23.21 5.12
CA ASP A 256 -42.09 22.00 5.15
C ASP A 256 -41.51 20.67 5.64
N SER A 257 -41.92 20.26 6.84
CA SER A 257 -42.97 19.22 6.99
C SER A 257 -43.03 18.76 8.44
N GLN A 258 -44.26 18.61 8.92
CA GLN A 258 -44.58 18.01 10.21
C GLN A 258 -44.14 16.53 10.20
N LEU A 259 -42.97 16.22 10.77
CA LEU A 259 -42.66 14.87 11.19
C LEU A 259 -42.88 14.78 12.71
N LYS A 260 -44.02 14.18 13.09
CA LYS A 260 -44.26 13.69 14.45
C LYS A 260 -43.12 12.74 14.81
N ILE A 261 -42.29 13.13 15.76
CA ILE A 261 -41.40 12.22 16.47
C ILE A 261 -42.32 11.31 17.29
N LEU A 262 -42.49 10.08 16.81
CA LEU A 262 -42.93 8.99 17.68
C LEU A 262 -41.72 8.68 18.56
N GLU A 263 -41.76 9.11 19.81
CA GLU A 263 -40.95 8.54 20.88
C GLU A 263 -41.28 7.04 20.93
N ASN A 264 -40.38 6.22 20.40
CA ASN A 264 -40.34 4.82 20.78
C ASN A 264 -39.37 4.74 21.96
N GLU A 265 -39.94 4.82 23.16
CA GLU A 265 -39.32 4.27 24.36
C GLU A 265 -39.09 2.78 24.13
N GLY A 266 -37.85 2.46 23.78
CA GLY A 266 -37.40 1.12 23.47
C GLY A 266 -35.89 1.10 23.47
N SER A 267 -35.28 1.50 24.59
CA SER A 267 -33.91 1.08 24.89
C SER A 267 -33.91 -0.44 24.91
N SER A 268 -33.50 -1.07 23.80
CA SER A 268 -32.80 -2.33 23.96
C SER A 268 -31.50 -1.99 24.71
N PRO A 269 -31.08 -2.82 25.67
CA PRO A 269 -29.75 -2.68 26.24
C PRO A 269 -28.80 -2.94 25.08
N GLY A 270 -28.21 -1.87 24.54
CA GLY A 270 -27.19 -1.97 23.51
C GLY A 270 -26.16 -2.97 23.98
N GLU A 271 -25.78 -3.90 23.11
CA GLU A 271 -24.65 -4.79 23.34
C GLU A 271 -23.41 -3.91 23.56
N THR A 272 -23.09 -3.68 24.83
CA THR A 272 -22.04 -2.80 25.32
C THR A 272 -20.63 -3.33 25.00
N ASP A 273 -20.53 -4.47 24.31
CA ASP A 273 -19.26 -5.14 23.98
C ASP A 273 -18.78 -4.94 22.53
N SER A 274 -19.51 -4.19 21.68
CA SER A 274 -19.05 -3.96 20.30
C SER A 274 -18.24 -2.66 20.14
N PHE A 275 -16.94 -2.85 19.88
CA PHE A 275 -15.92 -1.81 19.68
C PHE A 275 -16.32 -0.77 18.60
N MET A 276 -16.43 0.48 19.04
CA MET A 276 -16.48 1.81 18.36
C MET A 276 -16.73 1.96 16.84
N TYR A 277 -16.28 1.07 15.96
CA TYR A 277 -16.39 1.22 14.51
C TYR A 277 -17.68 0.64 13.93
N GLN A 278 -18.26 -0.40 14.54
CA GLN A 278 -19.45 -1.07 14.00
C GLN A 278 -20.71 -0.20 14.16
N THR A 279 -20.88 0.44 15.32
CA THR A 279 -22.00 1.34 15.62
C THR A 279 -21.97 2.63 14.79
N VAL A 280 -20.77 3.17 14.53
CA VAL A 280 -20.58 4.35 13.66
C VAL A 280 -20.85 3.98 12.20
N GLY A 281 -20.39 2.81 11.75
CA GLY A 281 -20.65 2.30 10.40
C GLY A 281 -22.15 2.14 10.11
N GLN A 282 -22.92 1.60 11.05
CA GLN A 282 -24.38 1.45 10.92
C GLN A 282 -25.10 2.79 10.68
N SER A 283 -24.67 3.84 11.39
CA SER A 283 -25.27 5.17 11.30
C SER A 283 -25.02 5.85 9.94
N MET A 284 -23.97 5.43 9.21
CA MET A 284 -23.58 6.03 7.92
C MET A 284 -24.33 5.42 6.72
N VAL A 285 -24.82 4.18 6.82
CA VAL A 285 -25.46 3.45 5.71
C VAL A 285 -26.64 4.22 5.11
N ARG A 286 -27.44 4.87 5.95
CA ARG A 286 -28.56 5.71 5.51
C ARG A 286 -28.11 6.86 4.61
N TYR A 287 -27.06 7.57 4.98
CA TYR A 287 -26.55 8.69 4.19
C TYR A 287 -25.93 8.24 2.88
N ILE A 288 -25.33 7.05 2.83
CA ILE A 288 -24.82 6.46 1.58
C ILE A 288 -25.97 6.18 0.61
N ALA A 289 -27.06 5.57 1.09
CA ALA A 289 -28.24 5.31 0.27
C ALA A 289 -28.89 6.62 -0.26
N GLU A 290 -28.99 7.64 0.59
CA GLU A 290 -29.49 8.98 0.20
C GLU A 290 -28.61 9.61 -0.89
N CYS A 291 -27.28 9.57 -0.75
CA CYS A 291 -26.35 10.11 -1.76
C CYS A 291 -26.35 9.33 -3.09
N MET A 292 -26.66 8.04 -3.05
CA MET A 292 -26.74 7.18 -4.24
C MET A 292 -28.13 7.17 -4.87
N GLU A 293 -29.12 7.80 -4.23
CA GLU A 293 -30.53 7.78 -4.63
C GLU A 293 -31.09 6.34 -4.76
N LEU A 294 -30.67 5.45 -3.86
CA LEU A 294 -31.08 4.04 -3.83
C LEU A 294 -31.99 3.74 -2.64
N PRO A 295 -32.96 2.80 -2.78
CA PRO A 295 -33.80 2.37 -1.67
C PRO A 295 -32.98 1.62 -0.60
N LEU A 296 -33.25 1.91 0.67
CA LEU A 296 -32.61 1.26 1.82
C LEU A 296 -33.62 0.42 2.61
N TYR A 297 -33.35 -0.87 2.71
CA TYR A 297 -34.12 -1.81 3.52
C TYR A 297 -33.30 -2.24 4.73
N GLN A 298 -33.87 -2.08 5.93
CA GLN A 298 -33.24 -2.47 7.19
C GLN A 298 -34.25 -3.18 8.07
N VAL A 299 -33.83 -4.27 8.70
CA VAL A 299 -34.59 -4.98 9.72
C VAL A 299 -33.70 -5.23 10.92
N GLU A 300 -34.29 -5.15 12.12
CA GLU A 300 -33.61 -5.61 13.34
C GLU A 300 -33.40 -7.11 13.26
N ILE A 301 -32.20 -7.57 13.61
CA ILE A 301 -31.90 -8.99 13.68
C ILE A 301 -32.71 -9.59 14.83
N LYS A 302 -33.55 -10.57 14.50
CA LYS A 302 -34.35 -11.34 15.46
C LYS A 302 -33.74 -12.73 15.60
N GLY A 303 -33.73 -13.25 16.81
CA GLY A 303 -33.21 -14.59 17.09
C GLY A 303 -31.84 -14.57 17.76
N LYS A 304 -31.17 -15.72 17.76
CA LYS A 304 -29.81 -15.91 18.28
C LYS A 304 -28.98 -16.70 17.25
N PRO A 305 -27.64 -16.69 17.32
CA PRO A 305 -26.79 -17.53 16.47
C PRO A 305 -26.88 -19.00 16.93
N ILE A 306 -27.90 -19.72 16.47
CA ILE A 306 -28.21 -21.10 16.86
C ILE A 306 -27.42 -22.07 15.99
N ASN A 307 -27.49 -21.93 14.68
CA ASN A 307 -26.74 -22.74 13.74
C ASN A 307 -25.42 -22.04 13.37
N GLN A 308 -24.33 -22.53 13.95
CA GLN A 308 -22.96 -22.05 13.72
C GLN A 308 -22.13 -23.02 12.86
N GLU A 309 -22.76 -24.02 12.25
CA GLU A 309 -22.09 -24.99 11.39
C GLU A 309 -21.76 -24.38 10.01
N LEU A 310 -20.83 -25.01 9.28
CA LEU A 310 -20.42 -24.54 7.96
C LEU A 310 -21.55 -24.62 6.92
N GLU A 311 -22.34 -25.68 6.97
CA GLU A 311 -23.55 -25.87 6.16
C GLU A 311 -24.75 -25.35 6.92
N TYR A 312 -25.59 -24.55 6.25
CA TYR A 312 -26.77 -23.97 6.88
C TYR A 312 -28.02 -24.75 6.48
N THR A 313 -28.91 -24.94 7.45
CA THR A 313 -30.26 -25.45 7.26
C THR A 313 -31.22 -24.54 8.00
N GLU A 314 -32.43 -24.35 7.45
CA GLU A 314 -33.48 -23.55 8.09
C GLU A 314 -33.61 -23.93 9.57
N THR A 315 -33.37 -22.95 10.44
CA THR A 315 -33.31 -23.17 11.88
C THR A 315 -34.22 -22.17 12.57
N VAL A 316 -35.22 -22.68 13.29
CA VAL A 316 -36.24 -21.85 13.93
C VAL A 316 -35.59 -20.95 14.98
N ASN A 317 -35.85 -19.64 14.88
CA ASN A 317 -35.29 -18.56 15.72
C ASN A 317 -33.79 -18.27 15.53
N ASP A 318 -33.18 -18.72 14.43
CA ASP A 318 -31.82 -18.33 14.08
C ASP A 318 -31.77 -16.90 13.55
N GLU A 319 -30.69 -16.18 13.85
CA GLU A 319 -30.49 -14.80 13.39
C GLU A 319 -30.44 -14.67 11.87
N ALA A 320 -29.95 -15.70 11.16
CA ALA A 320 -29.78 -15.69 9.73
C ALA A 320 -31.14 -15.56 8.99
N GLU A 321 -32.22 -16.08 9.57
CA GLU A 321 -33.58 -16.00 9.00
C GLU A 321 -34.11 -14.55 8.90
N SER A 322 -33.53 -13.61 9.66
CA SER A 322 -33.87 -12.19 9.54
C SER A 322 -33.49 -11.62 8.17
N VAL A 323 -32.42 -12.14 7.56
CA VAL A 323 -31.97 -11.74 6.22
C VAL A 323 -32.88 -12.31 5.14
N TYR A 324 -33.35 -13.55 5.30
CA TYR A 324 -34.32 -14.18 4.40
C TYR A 324 -35.62 -13.37 4.29
N GLU A 325 -36.21 -13.03 5.44
CA GLU A 325 -37.45 -12.23 5.46
C GLU A 325 -37.24 -10.82 4.88
N LEU A 326 -36.06 -10.21 5.07
CA LEU A 326 -35.71 -8.94 4.44
C LEU A 326 -35.66 -9.07 2.91
N LEU A 327 -34.95 -10.07 2.38
CA LEU A 327 -34.80 -10.30 0.94
C LEU A 327 -36.15 -10.61 0.27
N LYS A 328 -37.02 -11.36 0.96
CA LYS A 328 -38.38 -11.64 0.49
C LYS A 328 -39.23 -10.36 0.35
N ASN A 329 -39.10 -9.43 1.30
CA ASN A 329 -39.77 -8.14 1.21
C ASN A 329 -39.21 -7.28 0.06
N VAL A 330 -37.88 -7.27 -0.12
CA VAL A 330 -37.23 -6.56 -1.23
C VAL A 330 -37.69 -7.12 -2.58
N LEU A 331 -37.73 -8.44 -2.76
CA LEU A 331 -38.14 -9.07 -4.01
C LEU A 331 -39.63 -8.81 -4.34
N LYS A 332 -40.47 -8.65 -3.31
CA LYS A 332 -41.87 -8.28 -3.48
C LYS A 332 -42.02 -6.85 -4.02
N GLU A 333 -41.18 -5.93 -3.58
CA GLU A 333 -41.19 -4.53 -4.01
C GLU A 333 -40.42 -4.31 -5.32
N HIS A 334 -39.42 -5.15 -5.60
CA HIS A 334 -38.56 -5.09 -6.78
C HIS A 334 -38.43 -6.47 -7.46
N PRO A 335 -39.44 -6.91 -8.24
CA PRO A 335 -39.45 -8.23 -8.87
C PRO A 335 -38.41 -8.42 -9.99
N ASP A 336 -37.78 -7.34 -10.44
CA ASP A 336 -36.76 -7.31 -11.49
C ASP A 336 -35.34 -7.64 -10.97
N ILE A 337 -35.16 -7.73 -9.64
CA ILE A 337 -33.89 -8.11 -9.04
C ILE A 337 -33.59 -9.59 -9.30
N GLY A 338 -32.50 -9.86 -10.02
CA GLY A 338 -32.07 -11.20 -10.40
C GLY A 338 -30.93 -11.80 -9.56
N GLY A 339 -30.44 -11.09 -8.54
CA GLY A 339 -29.33 -11.58 -7.72
C GLY A 339 -29.04 -10.75 -6.49
N VAL A 340 -28.38 -11.37 -5.52
CA VAL A 340 -27.97 -10.77 -4.24
C VAL A 340 -26.44 -10.73 -4.18
N SER A 341 -25.87 -9.60 -3.77
CA SER A 341 -24.44 -9.45 -3.49
C SER A 341 -24.25 -9.23 -2.00
N VAL A 342 -23.32 -9.96 -1.40
CA VAL A 342 -23.01 -9.85 0.04
C VAL A 342 -21.53 -9.54 0.26
N GLY A 343 -21.26 -8.66 1.22
CA GLY A 343 -19.92 -8.20 1.56
C GLY A 343 -19.15 -9.23 2.37
N ALA A 344 -18.56 -10.22 1.70
CA ALA A 344 -17.62 -11.14 2.33
C ALA A 344 -16.64 -11.70 1.30
N ILE A 345 -15.43 -11.15 1.27
CA ILE A 345 -14.36 -11.68 0.43
C ILE A 345 -13.97 -13.06 0.98
N LEU A 346 -14.30 -14.13 0.24
CA LEU A 346 -13.91 -15.53 0.50
C LEU A 346 -14.55 -16.28 1.69
N SER A 347 -15.63 -15.79 2.32
CA SER A 347 -16.28 -16.52 3.43
C SER A 347 -17.25 -17.60 2.93
N THR A 348 -16.81 -18.85 2.89
CA THR A 348 -17.68 -20.02 2.59
C THR A 348 -18.86 -20.12 3.57
N TYR A 349 -18.63 -19.76 4.83
CA TYR A 349 -19.65 -19.78 5.90
C TYR A 349 -20.83 -18.84 5.62
N GLN A 350 -20.55 -17.61 5.14
CA GLN A 350 -21.59 -16.64 4.80
C GLN A 350 -22.21 -16.93 3.43
N ALA A 351 -21.42 -17.43 2.47
CA ALA A 351 -21.92 -17.83 1.16
C ALA A 351 -22.96 -18.96 1.28
N ASN A 352 -22.69 -19.99 2.07
CA ASN A 352 -23.62 -21.11 2.27
C ASN A 352 -24.95 -20.65 2.90
N ARG A 353 -24.91 -19.69 3.84
CA ARG A 353 -26.13 -19.14 4.47
C ARG A 353 -26.98 -18.38 3.46
N VAL A 354 -26.37 -17.52 2.66
CA VAL A 354 -27.08 -16.72 1.65
C VAL A 354 -27.61 -17.58 0.49
N GLN A 355 -26.93 -18.68 0.16
CA GLN A 355 -27.43 -19.63 -0.86
C GLN A 355 -28.67 -20.42 -0.41
N ASN A 356 -28.86 -20.57 0.91
CA ASN A 356 -30.03 -21.24 1.48
C ASN A 356 -31.23 -20.28 1.69
N MET A 357 -31.06 -18.99 1.39
CA MET A 357 -32.08 -17.94 1.44
C MET A 357 -32.58 -17.61 0.03
#